data_AF-A0A4S2S6Z0-F1
#
_entry.id   AF-A0A4S2S6Z0-F1
#
_cell.length_a   1.000
_cell.length_b   1.000
_cell.length_c   1.000
_cell.angle_alpha   90.00
_cell.angle_beta   90.00
_cell.angle_gamma   90.00
#
_symmetry.space_group_name_H-M   'P 1'
#
loop_
_entity.id
_entity.type
_entity.pdbx_description
1 polymer ?
#
loop_
_entity_poly.entity_id
_entity_poly.type
_entity_poly.pdbx_seq_one_letter_code
_entity_poly.pdbx_strand_id
1 'polypeptide(L)'
;RLRNFDAVLVIGADAEHLPSQPQETLFFSNAVRHELGLPTRLSRQHQQLRDLTELLCANREVVLSWQTHKDGEPNPKSPWLERLELCLAKAGMAPLRELRHDLPLHELLAAPSVMPAPSAAELTPARLSASAYNRLVACPYQFFAQHMLRVNVMDELSDMPEKRDYGGWLHEILMKYHEALRDAKTPVEQRAALLAT
;
A
#
# COMPACT_ATOMS: atom_id res chain seq x y z
N ARG A 1 -34.07 0.19 4.94
CA ARG A 1 -34.37 -0.21 3.54
C ARG A 1 -34.57 -1.72 3.52
N LEU A 2 -35.81 -2.20 3.41
CA LEU A 2 -36.16 -3.62 3.56
C LEU A 2 -35.71 -4.42 2.33
N ARG A 3 -34.52 -5.01 2.42
CA ARG A 3 -34.03 -6.02 1.47
C ARG A 3 -33.93 -7.33 2.23
N ASN A 4 -34.54 -8.38 1.68
CA ASN A 4 -34.44 -9.73 2.21
C ASN A 4 -33.35 -10.47 1.45
N PHE A 5 -32.50 -11.18 2.18
CA PHE A 5 -31.47 -12.05 1.66
C PHE A 5 -31.62 -13.44 2.28
N ASP A 6 -31.12 -14.47 1.58
CA ASP A 6 -31.11 -15.83 2.11
C ASP A 6 -30.18 -15.93 3.33
N ALA A 7 -29.05 -15.21 3.31
CA ALA A 7 -28.14 -15.06 4.43
C ALA A 7 -27.41 -13.70 4.36
N VAL A 8 -27.01 -13.17 5.52
CA VAL A 8 -26.23 -11.91 5.63
C VAL A 8 -24.98 -12.14 6.47
N LEU A 9 -23.82 -11.72 5.96
CA LEU A 9 -22.56 -11.69 6.69
C LEU A 9 -22.18 -10.23 6.99
N VAL A 10 -22.12 -9.88 8.27
CA VAL A 10 -21.67 -8.57 8.76
C VAL A 10 -20.25 -8.71 9.28
N ILE A 11 -19.31 -8.00 8.66
CA ILE A 11 -17.88 -8.06 8.99
C ILE A 11 -17.51 -6.84 9.84
N GLY A 12 -16.62 -7.03 10.82
CA GLY A 12 -16.15 -5.96 11.69
C GLY A 12 -17.14 -5.68 12.82
N ALA A 13 -17.73 -6.71 13.40
CA ALA A 13 -18.62 -6.58 14.56
C ALA A 13 -17.83 -6.42 15.89
N ASP A 14 -16.73 -5.69 15.87
CA ASP A 14 -15.91 -5.35 17.04
C ASP A 14 -16.31 -3.99 17.64
N ALA A 15 -15.69 -3.62 18.77
CA ALA A 15 -15.98 -2.38 19.48
C ALA A 15 -15.54 -1.11 18.75
N GLU A 16 -14.60 -1.20 17.80
CA GLU A 16 -14.09 -0.05 17.05
C GLU A 16 -15.01 0.29 15.86
N HIS A 17 -15.57 -0.73 15.22
CA HIS A 17 -16.33 -0.59 13.97
C HIS A 17 -17.85 -0.65 14.15
N LEU A 18 -18.36 -1.27 15.22
CA LEU A 18 -19.80 -1.36 15.49
C LEU A 18 -20.14 -0.93 16.93
N PRO A 19 -20.80 0.23 17.13
CA PRO A 19 -21.20 1.22 16.12
C PRO A 19 -20.02 1.95 15.48
N SER A 20 -20.20 2.44 14.25
CA SER A 20 -19.10 3.15 13.59
C SER A 20 -18.84 4.48 14.29
N GLN A 21 -17.57 4.85 14.42
CA GLN A 21 -17.22 6.13 15.00
C GLN A 21 -17.67 7.31 14.12
N PRO A 22 -18.14 8.41 14.74
CA PRO A 22 -18.55 9.58 13.99
C PRO A 22 -17.33 10.27 13.38
N GLN A 23 -17.33 10.42 12.06
CA GLN A 23 -16.30 11.20 11.37
C GLN A 23 -16.24 12.63 11.91
N GLU A 24 -15.03 13.12 12.20
CA GLU A 24 -14.81 14.51 12.58
C GLU A 24 -15.24 15.44 11.45
N THR A 25 -16.03 16.46 11.78
CA THR A 25 -16.52 17.41 10.78
C THR A 25 -15.88 18.76 11.01
N LEU A 26 -15.18 19.27 10.01
CA LEU A 26 -14.28 20.42 10.12
C LEU A 26 -14.99 21.76 10.40
N PHE A 27 -16.29 21.89 10.11
CA PHE A 27 -16.92 23.21 9.99
C PHE A 27 -17.92 23.59 11.10
N PHE A 28 -18.58 22.62 11.75
CA PHE A 28 -19.62 22.92 12.76
C PHE A 28 -19.58 21.96 13.94
N SER A 29 -19.70 22.51 15.15
CA SER A 29 -19.90 21.72 16.37
C SER A 29 -21.24 20.97 16.33
N ASN A 30 -21.39 19.92 17.14
CA ASN A 30 -22.66 19.18 17.21
C ASN A 30 -23.84 20.05 17.69
N ALA A 31 -23.59 21.04 18.55
CA ALA A 31 -24.63 21.96 19.04
C ALA A 31 -25.17 22.81 17.88
N VAL A 32 -24.28 23.43 17.10
CA VAL A 32 -24.66 24.23 15.93
C VAL A 32 -25.37 23.36 14.88
N ARG A 33 -24.92 22.12 14.68
CA ARG A 33 -25.62 21.17 13.79
C ARG A 33 -27.04 20.89 14.25
N HIS A 34 -27.26 20.72 15.55
CA HIS A 34 -28.60 20.48 16.10
C HIS A 34 -29.53 21.66 15.83
N GLU A 35 -29.06 22.89 16.06
CA GLU A 35 -29.82 24.12 15.81
C GLU A 35 -30.14 24.31 14.32
N LEU A 36 -29.22 23.94 13.43
CA LEU A 36 -29.40 24.01 11.98
C LEU A 36 -30.21 22.83 11.40
N GLY A 37 -30.71 21.90 12.22
CA GLY A 37 -31.43 20.71 11.75
C GLY A 37 -30.54 19.72 10.97
N LEU A 38 -29.22 19.81 11.11
CA LEU A 38 -28.25 18.93 10.45
C LEU A 38 -28.04 17.62 11.23
N PRO A 39 -27.62 16.53 10.57
CA PRO A 39 -27.31 15.27 11.25
C PRO A 39 -26.26 15.43 12.35
N THR A 40 -26.66 15.05 13.57
CA THR A 40 -25.81 15.05 14.77
C THR A 40 -25.17 13.68 15.00
N ARG A 41 -24.21 13.60 15.94
CA ARG A 41 -23.66 12.29 16.40
C ARG A 41 -24.75 11.34 16.89
N LEU A 42 -25.66 11.82 17.73
CA LEU A 42 -26.76 11.03 18.27
C LEU A 42 -27.72 10.56 17.17
N SER A 43 -28.12 11.45 16.26
CA SER A 43 -28.99 11.10 15.12
C SER A 43 -28.40 9.97 14.25
N ARG A 44 -27.09 10.04 13.97
CA ARG A 44 -26.37 9.00 13.22
C ARG A 44 -26.32 7.67 13.96
N GLN A 45 -26.03 7.68 15.26
CA GLN A 45 -26.02 6.48 16.07
C GLN A 45 -27.40 5.81 16.13
N HIS A 46 -28.48 6.59 16.26
CA HIS A 46 -29.84 6.06 16.18
C HIS A 46 -30.17 5.48 14.81
N GLN A 47 -29.72 6.14 13.73
CA GLN A 47 -29.91 5.61 12.38
C GLN A 47 -29.23 4.25 12.22
N GLN A 48 -27.97 4.13 12.65
CA GLN A 48 -27.24 2.86 12.59
C GLN A 48 -27.88 1.75 13.41
N LEU A 49 -28.40 2.07 14.60
CA LEU A 49 -29.10 1.09 15.42
C LEU A 49 -30.38 0.60 14.71
N ARG A 50 -31.12 1.51 14.06
CA ARG A 50 -32.29 1.15 13.26
C ARG A 50 -31.91 0.26 12.08
N ASP A 51 -30.86 0.62 11.35
CA ASP A 51 -30.38 -0.15 10.20
C ASP A 51 -29.92 -1.55 10.62
N LEU A 52 -29.19 -1.69 11.73
CA LEU A 52 -28.81 -2.99 12.29
C LEU A 52 -30.03 -3.80 12.72
N THR A 53 -30.98 -3.17 13.41
CA THR A 53 -32.22 -3.84 13.86
C THR A 53 -33.04 -4.33 12.65
N GLU A 54 -33.17 -3.50 11.63
CA GLU A 54 -33.86 -3.86 10.39
C GLU A 54 -33.16 -5.04 9.69
N LEU A 55 -31.82 -5.02 9.62
CA LEU A 55 -31.03 -6.12 9.07
C LEU A 55 -31.24 -7.43 9.85
N LEU A 56 -31.23 -7.37 11.19
CA LEU A 56 -31.45 -8.55 12.03
C LEU A 56 -32.88 -9.09 11.95
N CYS A 57 -33.88 -8.21 11.83
CA CYS A 57 -35.29 -8.62 11.80
C CYS A 57 -35.77 -9.05 10.41
N ALA A 58 -35.20 -8.51 9.33
CA ALA A 58 -35.63 -8.80 7.96
C ALA A 58 -35.03 -10.10 7.40
N ASN A 59 -33.93 -10.59 7.97
CA ASN A 59 -33.17 -11.73 7.44
C ASN A 59 -33.24 -12.91 8.40
N ARG A 60 -33.40 -14.12 7.84
CA ARG A 60 -33.51 -15.35 8.63
C ARG A 60 -32.17 -15.79 9.21
N GLU A 61 -31.09 -15.61 8.46
CA GLU A 61 -29.74 -15.99 8.86
C GLU A 61 -28.81 -14.78 8.77
N VAL A 62 -28.25 -14.38 9.92
CA VAL A 62 -27.28 -13.29 10.02
C VAL A 62 -26.09 -13.76 10.84
N VAL A 63 -24.91 -13.67 10.24
CA VAL A 63 -23.63 -13.96 10.89
C VAL A 63 -22.88 -12.66 11.09
N LEU A 64 -22.48 -12.38 12.32
CA LEU A 64 -21.63 -11.23 12.66
C LEU A 64 -20.24 -11.75 12.98
N SER A 65 -19.23 -11.29 12.24
CA SER A 65 -17.83 -11.70 12.41
C SER A 65 -16.98 -10.55 12.91
N TRP A 66 -16.08 -10.87 13.84
CA TRP A 66 -15.06 -9.96 14.34
C TRP A 66 -13.77 -10.73 14.62
N GLN A 67 -12.65 -10.01 14.67
CA GLN A 67 -11.36 -10.59 15.06
C GLN A 67 -11.26 -10.59 16.58
N THR A 68 -10.97 -11.73 17.21
CA THR A 68 -10.77 -11.79 18.67
C THR A 68 -9.46 -11.16 19.13
N HIS A 69 -8.51 -11.00 18.21
CA HIS A 69 -7.22 -10.34 18.44
C HIS A 69 -6.88 -9.43 17.26
N LYS A 70 -6.30 -8.26 17.53
CA LYS A 70 -5.81 -7.30 16.55
C LYS A 70 -4.41 -6.85 17.00
N ASP A 71 -3.42 -6.97 16.12
CA ASP A 71 -2.02 -6.61 16.42
C ASP A 71 -1.44 -7.30 17.68
N GLY A 72 -1.90 -8.51 17.99
CA GLY A 72 -1.47 -9.28 19.17
C GLY A 72 -2.22 -8.93 20.46
N GLU A 73 -3.10 -7.92 20.45
CA GLU A 73 -3.90 -7.52 21.59
C GLU A 73 -5.33 -8.10 21.51
N PRO A 74 -5.97 -8.44 22.66
CA PRO A 74 -7.36 -8.85 22.67
C PRO A 74 -8.28 -7.75 22.11
N ASN A 75 -9.13 -8.10 21.15
CA ASN A 75 -10.09 -7.18 20.53
C ASN A 75 -11.52 -7.54 20.98
N PRO A 76 -12.19 -6.66 21.75
CA PRO A 76 -13.53 -6.93 22.24
C PRO A 76 -14.56 -6.87 21.10
N LYS A 77 -15.61 -7.68 21.24
CA LYS A 77 -16.78 -7.62 20.35
C LYS A 77 -17.55 -6.31 20.56
N SER A 78 -18.41 -5.98 19.61
CA SER A 78 -19.25 -4.78 19.66
C SER A 78 -20.06 -4.65 20.96
N PRO A 79 -20.05 -3.47 21.64
CA PRO A 79 -20.91 -3.19 22.79
C PRO A 79 -22.41 -3.35 22.50
N TRP A 80 -22.83 -3.20 21.24
CA TRP A 80 -24.22 -3.44 20.84
C TRP A 80 -24.59 -4.91 20.85
N LEU A 81 -23.65 -5.80 20.49
CA LEU A 81 -23.83 -7.24 20.58
C LEU A 81 -23.81 -7.71 22.03
N GLU A 82 -22.90 -7.18 22.85
CA GLU A 82 -22.90 -7.44 24.30
C GLU A 82 -24.24 -7.04 24.94
N ARG A 83 -24.76 -5.86 24.59
CA ARG A 83 -26.06 -5.41 25.08
C ARG A 83 -27.20 -6.32 24.59
N LEU A 84 -27.15 -6.78 23.34
CA LEU A 84 -28.14 -7.71 22.79
C LEU A 84 -28.14 -9.04 23.57
N GLU A 85 -26.96 -9.61 23.82
CA GLU A 85 -26.83 -10.83 24.63
C GLU A 85 -27.35 -10.64 26.06
N LEU A 86 -27.05 -9.51 26.70
CA LEU A 86 -27.59 -9.19 28.02
C LEU A 86 -29.12 -9.07 28.01
N CYS A 87 -29.70 -8.48 26.96
CA CYS A 87 -31.15 -8.41 26.79
C CYS A 87 -31.77 -9.79 26.59
N LEU A 88 -31.15 -10.66 25.78
CA LEU A 88 -31.60 -12.04 25.58
C LEU A 88 -31.56 -12.82 26.90
N ALA A 89 -30.46 -12.71 27.65
CA ALA A 89 -30.31 -13.36 28.95
C ALA A 89 -31.38 -12.87 29.96
N LYS A 90 -31.64 -11.56 30.03
CA LYS A 90 -32.69 -10.98 30.87
C LYS A 90 -34.09 -11.46 30.48
N ALA A 91 -34.32 -11.72 29.20
CA ALA A 91 -35.57 -12.25 28.69
C ALA A 91 -35.69 -13.78 28.83
N GLY A 92 -34.68 -14.47 29.38
CA GLY A 92 -34.65 -15.93 29.47
C GLY A 92 -34.53 -16.63 28.12
N MET A 93 -34.05 -15.92 27.09
CA MET A 93 -33.84 -16.46 25.75
C MET A 93 -32.44 -17.08 25.63
N ALA A 94 -32.27 -17.98 24.65
CA ALA A 94 -30.96 -18.56 24.36
C ALA A 94 -29.93 -17.47 23.97
N PRO A 95 -28.65 -17.63 24.35
CA PRO A 95 -27.60 -16.71 23.94
C PRO A 95 -27.37 -16.79 22.43
N LEU A 96 -26.69 -15.78 21.90
CA LEU A 96 -26.22 -15.81 20.51
C LEU A 96 -25.26 -17.00 20.31
N ARG A 97 -25.42 -17.71 19.20
CA ARG A 97 -24.53 -18.83 18.86
C ARG A 97 -23.16 -18.28 18.48
N GLU A 98 -22.15 -18.58 19.29
CA GLU A 98 -20.76 -18.25 18.99
C GLU A 98 -20.11 -19.37 18.14
N LEU A 99 -19.51 -18.99 17.02
CA LEU A 99 -18.75 -19.89 16.15
C LEU A 99 -17.28 -19.48 16.22
N ARG A 100 -16.44 -20.33 16.80
CA ARG A 100 -14.98 -20.15 16.78
C ARG A 100 -14.40 -20.97 15.66
N HIS A 101 -13.65 -20.30 14.78
CA HIS A 101 -12.90 -20.99 13.75
C HIS A 101 -11.51 -21.29 14.29
N ASP A 102 -11.29 -22.55 14.66
CA ASP A 102 -9.95 -23.03 14.98
C ASP A 102 -9.18 -23.16 13.66
N LEU A 103 -8.38 -22.15 13.36
CA LEU A 103 -7.48 -22.21 12.23
C LEU A 103 -6.45 -23.32 12.49
N PRO A 104 -6.28 -24.30 11.58
CA PRO A 104 -5.28 -25.32 11.76
C PRO A 104 -3.90 -24.67 11.82
N LEU A 105 -3.17 -24.96 12.89
CA LEU A 105 -1.76 -24.59 13.01
C LEU A 105 -0.99 -25.28 11.89
N HIS A 106 -0.53 -24.52 10.91
CA HIS A 106 0.36 -25.04 9.90
C HIS A 106 1.78 -24.96 10.44
N GLU A 107 2.35 -26.10 10.81
CA GLU A 107 3.78 -26.18 11.11
C GLU A 107 4.56 -25.98 9.82
N LEU A 108 5.06 -24.75 9.64
CA LEU A 108 5.99 -24.44 8.56
C LEU A 108 7.36 -24.99 8.94
N LEU A 109 7.79 -26.06 8.26
CA LEU A 109 9.19 -26.47 8.33
C LEU A 109 10.03 -25.40 7.65
N ALA A 110 10.82 -24.68 8.44
CA ALA A 110 11.81 -23.77 7.91
C ALA A 110 12.82 -24.57 7.08
N ALA A 111 12.78 -24.38 5.76
CA ALA A 111 13.82 -24.85 4.85
C ALA A 111 14.75 -23.65 4.58
N PRO A 112 15.80 -23.42 5.38
CA PRO A 112 16.72 -22.33 5.15
C PRO A 112 17.38 -22.52 3.78
N SER A 113 17.18 -21.56 2.87
CA SER A 113 17.88 -21.57 1.59
C SER A 113 19.35 -21.27 1.81
N VAL A 114 20.23 -22.07 1.21
CA VAL A 114 21.65 -21.73 1.12
C VAL A 114 21.81 -20.55 0.14
N MET A 115 22.72 -19.62 0.43
CA MET A 115 23.03 -18.52 -0.48
C MET A 115 23.49 -19.10 -1.84
N PRO A 116 22.81 -18.78 -2.95
CA PRO A 116 23.18 -19.33 -4.25
C PRO A 116 24.56 -18.82 -4.66
N ALA A 117 25.41 -19.71 -5.15
CA ALA A 117 26.69 -19.31 -5.73
C ALA A 117 26.47 -18.57 -7.05
N PRO A 118 27.16 -17.44 -7.31
CA PRO A 118 27.03 -16.72 -8.56
C PRO A 118 27.63 -17.53 -9.71
N SER A 119 26.78 -18.25 -10.44
CA SER A 119 27.17 -19.08 -11.58
C SER A 119 26.18 -18.86 -12.73
N ALA A 120 26.67 -18.33 -13.84
CA ALA A 120 25.90 -18.17 -15.07
C ALA A 120 26.83 -18.05 -16.28
N ALA A 121 27.67 -19.06 -16.52
CA ALA A 121 28.66 -19.04 -17.61
C ALA A 121 28.05 -18.71 -18.98
N GLU A 122 26.83 -19.18 -19.23
CA GLU A 122 26.06 -18.94 -20.46
C GLU A 122 25.70 -17.45 -20.67
N LEU A 123 25.66 -16.64 -19.61
CA LEU A 123 25.30 -15.21 -19.65
C LEU A 123 26.54 -14.30 -19.70
N THR A 124 27.73 -14.85 -19.94
CA THR A 124 28.96 -14.06 -20.02
C THR A 124 28.90 -13.10 -21.21
N PRO A 125 29.09 -11.78 -21.01
CA PRO A 125 29.02 -10.81 -22.11
C PRO A 125 30.13 -11.03 -23.13
N ALA A 126 29.80 -11.02 -24.42
CA ALA A 126 30.79 -11.14 -25.50
C ALA A 126 31.72 -9.91 -25.62
N ARG A 127 31.30 -8.76 -25.08
CA ARG A 127 32.06 -7.49 -25.07
C ARG A 127 31.90 -6.81 -23.72
N LEU A 128 32.99 -6.23 -23.22
CA LEU A 128 33.03 -5.47 -21.98
C LEU A 128 33.34 -4.00 -22.27
N SER A 129 32.49 -3.10 -21.76
CA SER A 129 32.83 -1.68 -21.69
C SER A 129 33.86 -1.43 -20.58
N ALA A 130 34.56 -0.30 -20.63
CA ALA A 130 35.47 0.11 -19.56
C ALA A 130 34.76 0.19 -18.19
N SER A 131 33.51 0.65 -18.17
CA SER A 131 32.69 0.72 -16.95
C SER A 131 32.33 -0.67 -16.40
N ALA A 132 32.00 -1.64 -17.28
CA ALA A 132 31.70 -3.00 -16.89
C ALA A 132 32.93 -3.73 -16.35
N TYR A 133 34.10 -3.52 -16.97
CA TYR A 133 35.37 -4.06 -16.48
C TYR A 133 35.75 -3.48 -15.11
N ASN A 134 35.64 -2.16 -14.93
CA ASN A 134 35.90 -1.53 -13.64
C ASN A 134 34.97 -2.08 -12.54
N ARG A 135 33.70 -2.33 -12.86
CA ARG A 135 32.76 -2.99 -11.93
C ARG A 135 33.16 -4.42 -11.60
N LEU A 136 33.61 -5.21 -12.58
CA LEU A 136 34.10 -6.57 -12.35
C LEU A 136 35.28 -6.59 -11.35
N VAL A 137 36.23 -5.67 -11.51
CA VAL A 137 37.40 -5.53 -10.63
C VAL A 137 36.97 -5.05 -9.24
N ALA A 138 36.07 -4.07 -9.16
CA ALA A 138 35.62 -3.51 -7.89
C ALA A 138 34.74 -4.47 -7.08
N CYS A 139 33.81 -5.17 -7.73
CA CYS A 139 32.91 -6.13 -7.10
C CYS A 139 32.40 -7.18 -8.12
N PRO A 140 32.95 -8.41 -8.11
CA PRO A 140 32.53 -9.48 -9.02
C PRO A 140 31.04 -9.83 -8.92
N TYR A 141 30.47 -9.75 -7.72
CA TYR A 141 29.05 -10.03 -7.51
C TYR A 141 28.14 -8.96 -8.11
N GLN A 142 28.51 -7.68 -8.00
CA GLN A 142 27.75 -6.59 -8.62
C GLN A 142 27.80 -6.71 -10.15
N PHE A 143 28.95 -7.10 -10.70
CA PHE A 143 29.06 -7.42 -12.12
C PHE A 143 28.16 -8.59 -12.52
N PHE A 144 28.17 -9.68 -11.75
CA PHE A 144 27.30 -10.84 -11.98
C PHE A 144 25.82 -10.43 -11.97
N ALA A 145 25.36 -9.68 -10.97
CA ALA A 145 23.96 -9.24 -10.88
C ALA A 145 23.55 -8.28 -12.00
N GLN A 146 24.33 -7.22 -12.26
CA GLN A 146 23.92 -6.15 -13.18
C GLN A 146 24.28 -6.42 -14.65
N HIS A 147 25.39 -7.12 -14.92
CA HIS A 147 25.89 -7.32 -16.29
C HIS A 147 25.64 -8.73 -16.83
N MET A 148 25.62 -9.78 -15.98
CA MET A 148 25.28 -11.14 -16.41
C MET A 148 23.79 -11.42 -16.26
N LEU A 149 23.23 -11.25 -15.06
CA LEU A 149 21.80 -11.48 -14.78
C LEU A 149 20.89 -10.33 -15.24
N ARG A 150 21.46 -9.13 -15.48
CA ARG A 150 20.71 -7.90 -15.84
C ARG A 150 19.65 -7.52 -14.81
N VAL A 151 19.91 -7.82 -13.54
CA VAL A 151 19.09 -7.39 -12.42
C VAL A 151 19.45 -5.95 -12.12
N ASN A 152 18.65 -5.04 -12.66
CA ASN A 152 18.68 -3.63 -12.29
C ASN A 152 17.45 -3.32 -11.45
N VAL A 153 17.63 -2.45 -10.46
CA VAL A 153 16.52 -1.78 -9.80
C VAL A 153 15.81 -0.98 -10.90
N MET A 154 14.48 -1.06 -10.95
CA MET A 154 13.72 -0.19 -11.83
C MET A 154 14.07 1.26 -11.48
N ASP A 155 14.52 2.03 -12.47
CA ASP A 155 14.74 3.45 -12.28
C ASP A 155 13.40 4.07 -11.83
N GLU A 156 13.39 4.71 -10.66
CA GLU A 156 12.26 5.54 -10.26
C GLU A 156 12.13 6.67 -11.28
N LEU A 157 10.91 6.91 -11.77
CA LEU A 157 10.62 8.07 -12.62
C LEU A 157 10.78 9.33 -11.76
N SER A 158 11.99 9.87 -11.71
CA SER A 158 12.28 11.17 -11.14
C SER A 158 12.02 12.24 -12.19
N ASP A 159 11.14 13.19 -11.90
CA ASP A 159 10.91 14.37 -12.74
C ASP A 159 12.10 15.36 -12.70
N MET A 160 13.06 15.16 -11.79
CA MET A 160 14.25 16.01 -11.67
C MET A 160 15.48 15.36 -12.32
N PRO A 161 16.26 16.11 -13.13
CA PRO A 161 17.47 15.60 -13.77
C PRO A 161 18.57 15.26 -12.76
N GLU A 162 19.23 14.13 -12.98
CA GLU A 162 20.32 13.65 -12.14
C GLU A 162 21.69 14.13 -12.63
N LYS A 163 22.73 14.00 -11.79
CA LYS A 163 24.12 14.33 -12.14
C LYS A 163 24.60 13.64 -13.43
N ARG A 164 24.10 12.43 -13.72
CA ARG A 164 24.44 11.71 -14.95
C ARG A 164 23.90 12.42 -16.20
N ASP A 165 22.70 12.97 -16.11
CA ASP A 165 22.04 13.65 -17.22
C ASP A 165 22.78 14.95 -17.58
N TYR A 166 23.17 15.74 -16.57
CA TYR A 166 24.02 16.91 -16.77
C TYR A 166 25.33 16.57 -17.46
N GLY A 167 25.98 15.47 -17.07
CA GLY A 167 27.20 14.99 -17.72
C GLY A 167 26.96 14.57 -19.18
N GLY A 168 25.83 13.92 -19.46
CA GLY A 168 25.42 13.55 -20.81
C GLY A 168 25.19 14.78 -21.70
N TRP A 169 24.43 15.76 -21.22
CA TRP A 169 24.16 17.00 -21.95
C TRP A 169 25.44 17.79 -22.23
N LEU A 170 26.35 17.89 -21.25
CA LEU A 170 27.62 18.57 -21.44
C LEU A 170 28.45 17.90 -22.54
N HIS A 171 28.54 16.56 -22.54
CA HIS A 171 29.23 15.83 -23.60
C HIS A 171 28.60 16.07 -24.97
N GLU A 172 27.26 16.09 -25.05
CA GLU A 172 26.56 16.33 -26.31
C GLU A 172 26.79 17.75 -26.84
N ILE A 173 26.73 18.77 -25.97
CA ILE A 173 27.00 20.17 -26.32
C ILE A 173 28.44 20.30 -26.83
N LEU A 174 29.42 19.76 -26.11
CA LEU A 174 30.82 19.82 -26.50
C LEU A 174 31.07 19.08 -27.83
N MET A 175 30.42 17.94 -28.05
CA MET A 175 30.51 17.20 -29.31
C MET A 175 30.01 18.06 -30.47
N LYS A 176 28.78 18.60 -30.37
CA LYS A 176 28.19 19.46 -31.42
C LYS A 176 29.04 20.69 -31.70
N TYR A 177 29.55 21.32 -30.65
CA TYR A 177 30.44 22.47 -30.78
C TYR A 177 31.73 22.12 -31.54
N HIS A 178 32.40 21.02 -31.17
CA HIS A 178 33.63 20.61 -31.84
C HIS A 178 33.40 20.14 -33.27
N GLU A 179 32.27 19.49 -33.57
CA GLU A 179 31.87 19.12 -34.93
C GLU A 179 31.59 20.36 -35.78
N ALA A 180 30.84 21.34 -35.27
CA ALA A 180 30.57 22.60 -35.97
C ALA A 180 31.86 23.38 -36.27
N LEU A 181 32.79 23.44 -35.31
CA LEU A 181 34.10 24.06 -35.52
C LEU A 181 34.93 23.36 -36.59
N ARG A 182 34.91 22.02 -36.61
CA ARG A 182 35.64 21.22 -37.60
C ARG A 182 35.08 21.47 -39.00
N ASP A 183 33.77 21.44 -39.13
CA ASP A 183 33.09 21.50 -40.43
C ASP A 183 33.12 22.93 -41.01
N ALA A 184 33.01 23.96 -40.18
CA ALA A 184 33.12 25.36 -40.57
C ALA A 184 34.57 25.89 -40.66
N LYS A 185 35.57 25.09 -40.28
CA LYS A 185 37.00 25.46 -40.21
C LYS A 185 37.25 26.77 -39.44
N THR A 186 36.51 27.00 -38.37
CA THR A 186 36.49 28.30 -37.68
C THR A 186 37.85 28.62 -37.03
N PRO A 187 38.43 29.81 -37.29
CA PRO A 187 39.66 30.28 -36.65
C PRO A 187 39.53 30.36 -35.13
N VAL A 188 40.64 30.14 -34.40
CA VAL A 188 40.68 30.07 -32.91
C VAL A 188 40.02 31.28 -32.25
N GLU A 189 40.19 32.46 -32.84
CA GLU A 189 39.71 33.74 -32.30
C GLU A 189 38.18 33.87 -32.30
N GLN A 190 37.49 33.14 -33.18
CA GLN A 190 36.04 33.21 -33.35
C GLN A 190 35.30 32.08 -32.61
N ARG A 191 36.03 31.14 -32.00
CA ARG A 191 35.44 29.92 -31.40
C ARG A 191 34.66 30.21 -30.13
N ALA A 192 35.13 31.13 -29.30
CA ALA A 192 34.47 31.46 -28.03
C ALA A 192 33.05 32.00 -28.21
N ALA A 193 32.76 32.71 -29.30
CA ALA A 193 31.43 33.23 -29.60
C ALA A 193 30.40 32.11 -29.88
N LEU A 194 30.86 30.95 -30.36
CA LEU A 194 30.01 29.80 -30.70
C LEU A 194 29.65 28.91 -29.50
N LEU A 195 30.26 29.13 -28.32
CA LEU A 195 29.88 28.45 -27.07
C LEU A 195 28.69 29.12 -26.36
N ALA A 196 28.36 30.36 -26.73
CA ALA A 196 27.34 31.18 -26.06
C ALA A 196 25.94 31.06 -26.68
N THR A 197 25.76 30.16 -27.66
CA THR A 197 24.49 29.93 -28.38
C THR A 197 24.02 28.51 -28.14
#